data_AF-A0A9W9TWB2-F1
#
_entry.id   AF-A0A9W9TWB2-F1
#
_cell.length_a   1.000
_cell.length_b   1.000
_cell.length_c   1.000
_cell.angle_alpha   90.00
_cell.angle_beta   90.00
_cell.angle_gamma   90.00
#
_symmetry.space_group_name_H-M   'P 1'
#
loop_
_entity.id
_entity.type
_entity.pdbx_description
1 polymer ?
#
loop_
_entity_poly.entity_id
_entity_poly.type
_entity_poly.pdbx_seq_one_letter_code
_entity_poly.pdbx_strand_id
1 'polypeptide(L)'
;MALQYPSEIYPAWESKGRKLWQWMSNPAENSCKISKTSLTFSYLLGRPRFSIFIVDEASEDGKTPLLRHIGGVPVEKGTNGHEVKYRSTDIVSYRYHPTRIGVEWFGFSELGMLFLSWISRPDEPCEDPYTAEIAKAVYEKDFPLDTLKRVFVTHIINEDTRDLLNRLIIENSEMMGIQSWEYPEPEFSALLGTRLGSTVAYLVLCAYGQELLHDIAALIE
;
A
#
# COMPACT_ATOMS: atom_id res chain seq x y z
N MET A 1 -33.25 6.48 12.02
CA MET A 1 -32.44 6.49 13.25
C MET A 1 -30.99 6.63 12.82
N ALA A 2 -30.30 7.70 13.22
CA ALA A 2 -28.87 7.82 12.97
C ALA A 2 -28.16 6.79 13.86
N LEU A 3 -27.33 5.93 13.27
CA LEU A 3 -26.44 5.05 14.02
C LEU A 3 -25.52 5.96 14.85
N GLN A 4 -25.68 5.92 16.17
CA GLN A 4 -24.78 6.58 17.10
C GLN A 4 -23.49 5.76 17.09
N TYR A 5 -22.50 6.20 16.31
CA TYR A 5 -21.20 5.55 16.26
C TYR A 5 -20.61 5.59 17.68
N PRO A 6 -20.04 4.47 18.19
CA PRO A 6 -19.33 4.48 19.47
C PRO A 6 -18.25 5.56 19.45
N SER A 7 -17.91 6.08 20.63
CA SER A 7 -16.78 7.01 20.78
C SER A 7 -15.53 6.39 20.17
N GLU A 8 -14.87 7.09 19.25
CA GLU A 8 -13.64 6.63 18.59
C GLU A 8 -12.56 6.32 19.63
N ILE A 9 -11.90 5.17 19.47
CA ILE A 9 -10.77 4.71 20.30
C ILE A 9 -9.49 5.42 19.83
N TYR A 10 -9.33 5.57 18.52
CA TYR A 10 -8.22 6.21 17.84
C TYR A 10 -8.71 7.41 16.99
N PRO A 11 -9.22 8.49 17.63
CA PRO A 11 -9.91 9.58 16.95
C PRO A 11 -9.06 10.34 15.92
N ALA A 12 -7.72 10.30 16.06
CA ALA A 12 -6.81 10.91 15.10
C ALA A 12 -6.85 10.25 13.71
N TRP A 13 -7.29 8.99 13.61
CA TRP A 13 -7.22 8.22 12.37
C TRP A 13 -8.55 7.59 11.94
N GLU A 14 -9.38 7.13 12.89
CA GLU A 14 -10.58 6.35 12.61
C GLU A 14 -11.56 7.02 11.64
N SER A 15 -11.89 8.29 11.86
CA SER A 15 -12.83 9.04 11.01
C SER A 15 -12.37 9.05 9.55
N LYS A 16 -11.07 9.26 9.32
CA LYS A 16 -10.48 9.27 8.00
C LYS A 16 -10.50 7.87 7.38
N GLY A 17 -10.12 6.83 8.12
CA GLY A 17 -10.13 5.47 7.60
C GLY A 17 -11.53 4.95 7.30
N ARG A 18 -12.52 5.22 8.16
CA ARG A 18 -13.93 4.89 7.86
C ARG A 18 -14.41 5.52 6.56
N LYS A 19 -14.04 6.78 6.31
CA LYS A 19 -14.37 7.48 5.07
C LYS A 19 -13.70 6.83 3.85
N LEU A 20 -12.43 6.46 3.97
CA LEU A 20 -11.70 5.75 2.91
C LEU A 20 -12.32 4.38 2.62
N TRP A 21 -12.67 3.63 3.66
CA TRP A 21 -13.38 2.36 3.53
C TRP A 21 -14.72 2.53 2.81
N GLN A 22 -15.52 3.54 3.19
CA GLN A 22 -16.78 3.87 2.51
C GLN A 22 -16.56 4.17 1.02
N TRP A 23 -15.54 4.96 0.67
CA TRP A 23 -15.21 5.24 -0.73
C TRP A 23 -14.87 3.99 -1.52
N MET A 24 -14.14 3.04 -0.93
CA MET A 24 -13.73 1.80 -1.59
C MET A 24 -14.85 0.77 -1.68
N SER A 25 -15.68 0.65 -0.64
CA SER A 25 -16.70 -0.41 -0.50
C SER A 25 -18.06 -0.03 -1.07
N ASN A 26 -18.32 1.26 -1.32
CA ASN A 26 -19.61 1.73 -1.81
C ASN A 26 -19.46 2.52 -3.12
N PRO A 27 -19.72 1.89 -4.28
CA PRO A 27 -19.74 2.57 -5.57
C PRO A 27 -20.74 3.74 -5.68
N ALA A 28 -21.80 3.75 -4.85
CA ALA A 28 -22.80 4.82 -4.83
C ALA A 28 -22.36 6.04 -3.98
N GLU A 29 -21.19 5.99 -3.35
CA GLU A 29 -20.68 7.09 -2.53
C GLU A 29 -20.13 8.23 -3.40
N ASN A 30 -21.01 9.15 -3.77
CA ASN A 30 -20.70 10.25 -4.69
C ASN A 30 -19.74 11.31 -4.11
N SER A 31 -19.35 11.23 -2.84
CA SER A 31 -18.37 12.15 -2.23
C SER A 31 -16.91 11.80 -2.53
N CYS A 32 -16.64 10.63 -3.11
CA CYS A 32 -15.29 10.23 -3.50
C CYS A 32 -14.78 11.13 -4.64
N LYS A 33 -13.66 11.82 -4.40
CA LYS A 33 -13.02 12.69 -5.40
C LYS A 33 -11.83 12.04 -6.08
N ILE A 34 -11.60 10.75 -5.80
CA ILE A 34 -10.44 10.02 -6.29
C ILE A 34 -10.86 9.27 -7.54
N SER A 35 -10.24 9.62 -8.65
CA SER A 35 -10.46 8.99 -9.95
C SER A 35 -9.38 7.95 -10.23
N LYS A 36 -9.70 7.00 -11.11
CA LYS A 36 -8.70 6.10 -11.70
C LYS A 36 -7.56 6.91 -12.31
N THR A 37 -6.31 6.54 -12.02
CA THR A 37 -5.15 7.25 -12.56
C THR A 37 -4.75 6.68 -13.93
N SER A 38 -4.33 7.58 -14.82
CA SER A 38 -3.74 7.24 -16.12
C SER A 38 -2.21 7.15 -16.07
N LEU A 39 -1.60 7.29 -14.88
CA LEU A 39 -0.16 7.16 -14.71
C LEU A 39 0.29 5.74 -15.12
N THR A 40 1.34 5.69 -15.93
CA THR A 40 1.99 4.47 -16.40
C THR A 40 3.47 4.49 -16.04
N PHE A 41 4.09 3.31 -16.00
CA PHE A 41 5.52 3.23 -15.73
C PHE A 41 6.38 3.91 -16.81
N SER A 42 5.95 3.82 -18.08
CA SER A 42 6.62 4.48 -19.20
C SER A 42 6.62 6.01 -19.07
N TYR A 43 5.55 6.59 -18.51
CA TYR A 43 5.52 8.01 -18.18
C TYR A 43 6.60 8.38 -17.16
N LEU A 44 6.82 7.56 -16.13
CA LEU A 44 7.88 7.80 -15.14
C LEU A 44 9.28 7.72 -15.76
N LEU A 45 9.53 6.71 -16.59
CA LEU A 45 10.80 6.55 -17.33
C LEU A 45 11.10 7.73 -18.26
N GLY A 46 10.07 8.33 -18.87
CA GLY A 46 10.23 9.47 -19.77
C GLY A 46 10.53 10.81 -19.08
N ARG A 47 10.63 10.85 -17.75
CA ARG A 47 10.74 12.08 -16.97
C ARG A 47 12.13 12.20 -16.33
N PRO A 48 12.94 13.21 -16.71
CA PRO A 48 14.34 13.30 -16.29
C PRO A 48 14.54 13.57 -14.80
N ARG A 49 13.48 13.95 -14.07
CA ARG A 49 13.54 14.21 -12.62
C ARG A 49 13.50 12.93 -11.77
N PHE A 50 13.12 11.79 -12.34
CA PHE A 50 13.08 10.52 -11.64
C PHE A 50 14.33 9.71 -11.94
N SER A 51 15.02 9.28 -10.90
CA SER A 51 15.97 8.18 -10.98
C SER A 51 15.21 6.90 -10.65
N ILE A 52 15.31 5.91 -11.53
CA ILE A 52 14.59 4.65 -11.42
C ILE A 52 15.62 3.52 -11.53
N PHE A 53 15.71 2.72 -10.48
CA PHE A 53 16.53 1.51 -10.43
C PHE A 53 15.61 0.30 -10.35
N ILE A 54 15.89 -0.71 -11.17
CA ILE A 54 15.10 -1.94 -11.26
C ILE A 54 16.09 -3.10 -11.18
N VAL A 55 15.83 -4.02 -10.25
CA VAL A 55 16.62 -5.24 -10.11
C VAL A 55 15.67 -6.43 -10.13
N ASP A 56 15.97 -7.40 -10.98
CA ASP A 56 15.35 -8.72 -10.91
C ASP A 56 16.09 -9.50 -9.83
N GLU A 57 15.41 -9.79 -8.73
CA GLU A 57 15.96 -10.50 -7.59
C GLU A 57 15.34 -11.90 -7.50
N ALA A 58 16.18 -12.90 -7.26
CA ALA A 58 15.71 -14.21 -6.85
C ALA A 58 15.56 -14.19 -5.32
N SER A 59 14.37 -14.53 -4.83
CA SER A 59 14.16 -14.70 -3.40
C SER A 59 14.85 -15.97 -2.94
N GLU A 60 16.02 -15.80 -2.33
CA GLU A 60 16.55 -16.79 -1.40
C GLU A 60 15.94 -16.61 0.01
N ASP A 61 15.06 -15.62 0.21
CA ASP A 61 14.48 -15.35 1.51
C ASP A 61 13.34 -16.33 1.83
N GLY A 62 13.39 -16.93 3.01
CA GLY A 62 12.32 -17.80 3.50
C GLY A 62 11.03 -17.05 3.86
N LYS A 63 11.01 -15.72 3.73
CA LYS A 63 9.87 -14.87 4.11
C LYS A 63 8.82 -14.80 3.01
N THR A 64 9.24 -14.78 1.75
CA THR A 64 8.32 -14.69 0.60
C THR A 64 7.35 -15.86 0.53
N PRO A 65 7.78 -17.14 0.72
CA PRO A 65 6.85 -18.27 0.80
C PRO A 65 5.86 -18.15 1.96
N LEU A 66 6.30 -17.62 3.10
CA LEU A 66 5.44 -17.38 4.27
C LEU A 66 4.39 -16.30 3.98
N LEU A 67 4.77 -15.17 3.38
CA LEU A 67 3.86 -14.09 3.01
C LEU A 67 2.87 -14.51 1.92
N ARG A 68 3.29 -15.34 0.96
CA ARG A 68 2.38 -16.00 0.00
C ARG A 68 1.35 -16.88 0.70
N HIS A 69 1.81 -17.67 1.68
CA HIS A 69 0.92 -18.53 2.46
C HIS A 69 -0.10 -17.72 3.27
N ILE A 70 0.35 -16.71 4.01
CA ILE A 70 -0.51 -15.80 4.79
C ILE A 70 -1.49 -15.07 3.87
N GLY A 71 -0.99 -14.58 2.73
CA GLY A 71 -1.78 -13.90 1.72
C GLY A 71 -2.73 -14.83 0.96
N GLY A 72 -2.67 -16.15 1.13
CA GLY A 72 -3.47 -17.09 0.35
C GLY A 72 -3.19 -17.04 -1.16
N VAL A 73 -2.00 -16.57 -1.56
CA VAL A 73 -1.58 -16.51 -2.98
C VAL A 73 -0.86 -17.81 -3.32
N PRO A 74 -1.46 -18.68 -4.16
CA PRO A 74 -0.85 -19.98 -4.47
C PRO A 74 0.49 -19.82 -5.19
N VAL A 75 1.44 -20.69 -4.86
CA VAL A 75 2.67 -20.87 -5.63
C VAL A 75 2.30 -21.58 -6.94
N GLU A 76 2.68 -21.03 -8.09
CA GLU A 76 2.37 -21.65 -9.39
C GLU A 76 2.98 -23.06 -9.45
N LYS A 77 2.14 -24.06 -9.77
CA LYS A 77 2.59 -25.46 -9.89
C LYS A 77 3.76 -25.55 -10.88
N GLY A 78 4.91 -26.02 -10.42
CA GLY A 78 6.12 -26.19 -11.24
C GLY A 78 7.23 -25.18 -10.95
N THR A 79 6.96 -24.13 -10.18
CA THR A 79 8.04 -23.37 -9.52
C THR A 79 8.53 -24.19 -8.33
N ASN A 80 9.83 -24.47 -8.28
CA ASN A 80 10.44 -24.91 -7.03
C ASN A 80 10.18 -23.78 -6.03
N GLY A 81 9.48 -24.03 -4.92
CA GLY A 81 9.06 -22.99 -3.95
C GLY A 81 10.20 -22.17 -3.32
N HIS A 82 11.44 -22.37 -3.77
CA HIS A 82 12.67 -21.68 -3.42
C HIS A 82 13.15 -20.68 -4.48
N GLU A 83 12.54 -20.61 -5.67
CA GLU A 83 12.99 -19.72 -6.75
C GLU A 83 11.85 -18.77 -7.17
N VAL A 84 11.40 -17.98 -6.19
CA VAL A 84 10.42 -16.93 -6.41
C VAL A 84 11.16 -15.70 -6.93
N LYS A 85 10.94 -15.31 -8.18
CA LYS A 85 11.56 -14.10 -8.75
C LYS A 85 10.67 -12.90 -8.47
N TYR A 86 11.20 -11.92 -7.77
CA TYR A 86 10.54 -10.63 -7.59
C TYR A 86 11.34 -9.54 -8.28
N ARG A 87 10.65 -8.45 -8.61
CA ARG A 87 11.29 -7.25 -9.16
C ARG A 87 11.26 -6.17 -8.11
N SER A 88 12.43 -5.81 -7.60
CA SER A 88 12.57 -4.62 -6.79
C SER A 88 12.63 -3.40 -7.69
N THR A 89 12.02 -2.31 -7.24
CA THR A 89 11.98 -1.05 -7.96
C THR A 89 12.18 0.07 -6.94
N ASP A 90 13.19 0.89 -7.19
CA ASP A 90 13.53 2.08 -6.41
C ASP A 90 13.35 3.30 -7.31
N ILE A 91 12.49 4.22 -6.89
CA ILE A 91 12.14 5.44 -7.60
C ILE A 91 12.35 6.61 -6.66
N VAL A 92 13.27 7.50 -7.04
CA VAL A 92 13.51 8.75 -6.33
C VAL A 92 13.29 9.91 -7.29
N SER A 93 12.46 10.88 -6.91
CA SER A 93 12.42 12.16 -7.60
C SER A 93 13.35 13.17 -6.92
N TYR A 94 14.13 13.87 -7.73
CA TYR A 94 14.91 15.01 -7.26
C TYR A 94 14.15 16.27 -7.64
N ARG A 95 13.83 17.12 -6.65
CA ARG A 95 13.48 18.51 -6.97
C ARG A 95 14.74 19.17 -7.54
N TYR A 96 14.59 20.29 -8.26
CA TYR A 96 15.69 21.07 -8.88
C TYR A 96 16.90 21.41 -7.96
N HIS A 97 16.84 21.06 -6.67
CA HIS A 97 17.93 21.11 -5.71
C HIS A 97 18.33 19.69 -5.24
N PRO A 98 19.61 19.29 -5.29
CA PRO A 98 20.08 17.92 -4.98
C PRO A 98 19.77 17.44 -3.55
N THR A 99 19.46 18.36 -2.63
CA THR A 99 19.14 18.06 -1.23
C THR A 99 17.64 18.07 -0.92
N ARG A 100 16.79 18.42 -1.89
CA ARG A 100 15.33 18.38 -1.72
C ARG A 100 14.80 17.15 -2.43
N ILE A 101 14.81 16.05 -1.69
CA ILE A 101 14.20 14.79 -2.11
C ILE A 101 12.69 15.06 -2.32
N GLY A 102 12.18 14.65 -3.48
CA GLY A 102 10.76 14.67 -3.77
C GLY A 102 10.12 13.40 -3.22
N VAL A 103 9.50 12.62 -4.08
CA VAL A 103 8.97 11.30 -3.73
C VAL A 103 10.08 10.26 -3.71
N GLU A 104 10.03 9.40 -2.69
CA GLU A 104 10.74 8.14 -2.68
C GLU A 104 9.72 7.00 -2.69
N TRP A 105 9.96 6.01 -3.55
CA TRP A 105 9.17 4.81 -3.61
C TRP A 105 10.11 3.64 -3.81
N PHE A 106 10.13 2.74 -2.85
CA PHE A 106 10.81 1.46 -2.93
C PHE A 106 9.84 0.35 -2.56
N GLY A 107 9.84 -0.68 -3.39
CA GLY A 107 8.97 -1.82 -3.23
C GLY A 107 9.32 -2.92 -4.21
N PHE A 108 8.57 -4.00 -4.13
CA PHE A 108 8.72 -5.14 -5.01
C PHE A 108 7.35 -5.66 -5.45
N SER A 109 7.32 -6.20 -6.66
CA SER A 109 6.09 -6.71 -7.26
C SER A 109 6.25 -8.16 -7.70
N GLU A 110 5.15 -8.88 -7.56
CA GLU A 110 4.99 -10.26 -7.99
C GLU A 110 3.54 -10.51 -8.44
N LEU A 111 3.30 -11.55 -9.24
CA LEU A 111 1.95 -11.98 -9.58
C LEU A 111 1.11 -12.17 -8.31
N GLY A 112 0.01 -11.42 -8.20
CA GLY A 112 -0.84 -11.42 -7.02
C GLY A 112 -0.43 -10.50 -5.86
N MET A 113 0.79 -9.95 -5.83
CA MET A 113 1.31 -9.28 -4.65
C MET A 113 2.10 -8.00 -4.95
N LEU A 114 1.90 -6.98 -4.13
CA LEU A 114 2.68 -5.75 -4.16
C LEU A 114 3.19 -5.41 -2.76
N PHE A 115 4.48 -5.13 -2.65
CA PHE A 115 5.11 -4.78 -1.38
C PHE A 115 5.54 -3.31 -1.41
N LEU A 116 5.09 -2.55 -0.42
CA LEU A 116 5.43 -1.14 -0.21
C LEU A 116 6.39 -1.08 0.97
N SER A 117 7.68 -0.84 0.70
CA SER A 117 8.72 -0.91 1.73
C SER A 117 9.15 0.47 2.20
N TRP A 118 9.68 1.31 1.32
CA TRP A 118 10.09 2.66 1.69
C TRP A 118 9.34 3.64 0.81
N ILE A 119 8.25 4.20 1.34
CA ILE A 119 7.45 5.18 0.62
C ILE A 119 7.38 6.49 1.39
N SER A 120 7.85 7.55 0.74
CA SER A 120 7.88 8.89 1.30
C SER A 120 7.42 9.91 0.26
N ARG A 121 6.70 10.92 0.72
CA ARG A 121 6.33 12.08 -0.09
C ARG A 121 6.40 13.31 0.81
N PRO A 122 6.94 14.44 0.31
CA PRO A 122 7.06 15.63 1.12
C PRO A 122 5.66 16.19 1.42
N ASP A 123 5.51 16.80 2.59
CA ASP A 123 4.28 17.47 2.99
C ASP A 123 4.06 18.77 2.19
N GLU A 124 5.15 19.39 1.72
CA GLU A 124 5.10 20.55 0.84
C GLU A 124 4.49 20.18 -0.53
N PRO A 125 3.69 21.08 -1.15
CA PRO A 125 3.19 20.89 -2.50
C PRO A 125 4.30 20.42 -3.45
N CYS A 126 4.02 19.31 -4.13
CA CYS A 126 4.91 18.72 -5.12
C CYS A 126 4.08 18.24 -6.30
N GLU A 127 4.64 18.40 -7.50
CA GLU A 127 4.04 17.94 -8.76
C GLU A 127 4.38 16.49 -9.08
N ASP A 128 5.05 15.79 -8.15
CA ASP A 128 5.31 14.37 -8.31
C ASP A 128 4.02 13.59 -8.05
N PRO A 129 3.79 12.49 -8.80
CA PRO A 129 2.66 11.62 -8.59
C PRO A 129 2.60 11.12 -7.14
N TYR A 130 1.40 10.78 -6.69
CA TYR A 130 1.25 10.18 -5.37
C TYR A 130 1.87 8.78 -5.35
N THR A 131 2.38 8.36 -4.18
CA THR A 131 2.99 7.04 -3.97
C THR A 131 2.04 5.89 -4.35
N ALA A 132 0.73 6.07 -4.17
CA ALA A 132 -0.30 5.14 -4.60
C ALA A 132 -0.38 4.99 -6.14
N GLU A 133 -0.22 6.09 -6.88
CA GLU A 133 -0.23 6.06 -8.34
C GLU A 133 1.05 5.40 -8.87
N ILE A 134 2.19 5.66 -8.22
CA ILE A 134 3.47 5.01 -8.53
C ILE A 134 3.36 3.51 -8.26
N ALA A 135 2.82 3.10 -7.10
CA ALA A 135 2.58 1.71 -6.75
C ALA A 135 1.74 0.99 -7.83
N LYS A 136 0.65 1.63 -8.28
CA LYS A 136 -0.18 1.13 -9.40
C LYS A 136 0.64 0.98 -10.68
N ALA A 137 1.41 1.99 -11.05
CA ALA A 137 2.21 1.98 -12.27
C ALA A 137 3.34 0.93 -12.24
N VAL A 138 3.97 0.72 -11.08
CA VAL A 138 5.00 -0.30 -10.88
C VAL A 138 4.41 -1.69 -11.05
N TYR A 139 3.25 -1.97 -10.44
CA TYR A 139 2.61 -3.28 -10.58
C TYR A 139 2.13 -3.54 -12.02
N GLU A 140 1.42 -2.57 -12.60
CA GLU A 140 0.82 -2.68 -13.94
C GLU A 140 1.86 -2.80 -15.06
N LYS A 141 3.11 -2.39 -14.81
CA LYS A 141 4.24 -2.59 -15.72
C LYS A 141 4.40 -4.07 -16.10
N ASP A 142 4.17 -4.96 -15.13
CA ASP A 142 4.57 -6.36 -15.21
C ASP A 142 3.39 -7.33 -15.11
N PHE A 143 2.32 -6.94 -14.42
CA PHE A 143 1.17 -7.78 -14.17
C PHE A 143 -0.12 -7.00 -14.44
N PRO A 144 -1.14 -7.61 -15.08
CA PRO A 144 -2.46 -7.00 -15.19
C PRO A 144 -3.03 -6.68 -13.80
N LEU A 145 -3.63 -5.50 -13.62
CA LEU A 145 -4.09 -5.04 -12.29
C LEU A 145 -5.07 -6.01 -11.63
N ASP A 146 -5.98 -6.61 -12.38
CA ASP A 146 -6.97 -7.58 -11.86
C ASP A 146 -6.33 -8.84 -11.20
N THR A 147 -5.04 -9.08 -11.46
CA THR A 147 -4.27 -10.12 -10.78
C THR A 147 -3.82 -9.72 -9.37
N LEU A 148 -3.71 -8.44 -9.03
CA LEU A 148 -3.28 -7.99 -7.70
C LEU A 148 -4.29 -8.42 -6.63
N LYS A 149 -3.84 -9.25 -5.68
CA LYS A 149 -4.65 -9.75 -4.57
C LYS A 149 -4.22 -9.19 -3.23
N ARG A 150 -2.93 -8.97 -2.98
CA ARG A 150 -2.44 -8.55 -1.65
C ARG A 150 -1.48 -7.40 -1.74
N VAL A 151 -1.58 -6.48 -0.79
CA VAL A 151 -0.62 -5.40 -0.59
C VAL A 151 0.05 -5.60 0.76
N PHE A 152 1.37 -5.71 0.76
CA PHE A 152 2.14 -5.79 1.98
C PHE A 152 2.83 -4.46 2.21
N VAL A 153 2.89 -4.03 3.46
CA VAL A 153 3.62 -2.83 3.83
C VAL A 153 4.70 -3.25 4.82
N THR A 154 5.95 -2.98 4.46
CA THR A 154 7.13 -3.32 5.26
C THR A 154 7.95 -2.06 5.51
N HIS A 155 8.97 -2.14 6.38
CA HIS A 155 9.93 -1.04 6.62
C HIS A 155 9.27 0.34 6.86
N ILE A 156 8.28 0.37 7.75
CA ILE A 156 7.45 1.55 8.00
C ILE A 156 8.28 2.72 8.55
N ILE A 157 8.44 3.77 7.73
CA ILE A 157 9.12 5.02 8.11
C ILE A 157 8.16 6.16 8.50
N ASN A 158 6.87 6.06 8.15
CA ASN A 158 5.92 7.14 8.43
C ASN A 158 5.55 7.18 9.91
N GLU A 159 5.92 8.26 10.59
CA GLU A 159 5.76 8.44 12.04
C GLU A 159 4.31 8.22 12.49
N ASP A 160 3.34 8.76 11.76
CA ASP A 160 1.91 8.62 12.10
C ASP A 160 1.43 7.17 12.10
N THR A 161 1.99 6.33 11.23
CA THR A 161 1.66 4.91 11.17
C THR A 161 2.39 4.15 12.27
N ARG A 162 3.67 4.48 12.51
CA ARG A 162 4.45 3.89 13.62
C ARG A 162 3.82 4.19 14.97
N ASP A 163 3.32 5.40 15.18
CA ASP A 163 2.67 5.82 16.41
C ASP A 163 1.42 4.98 16.69
N LEU A 164 0.59 4.73 15.68
CA LEU A 164 -0.56 3.84 15.83
C LEU A 164 -0.11 2.41 16.13
N LEU A 165 0.82 1.84 15.35
CA LEU A 165 1.30 0.47 15.55
C LEU A 165 1.91 0.27 16.94
N ASN A 166 2.69 1.24 17.42
CA ASN A 166 3.24 1.20 18.78
C ASN A 166 2.13 1.18 19.83
N ARG A 167 1.04 1.95 19.65
CA ARG A 167 -0.12 1.89 20.57
C ARG A 167 -0.78 0.53 20.56
N LEU A 168 -1.03 -0.04 19.37
CA LEU A 168 -1.62 -1.36 19.23
C LEU A 168 -0.78 -2.43 19.94
N ILE A 169 0.54 -2.40 19.75
CA ILE A 169 1.48 -3.34 20.39
C ILE A 169 1.52 -3.15 21.91
N ILE A 170 1.50 -1.91 22.42
CA ILE A 170 1.49 -1.62 23.86
C ILE A 170 0.17 -2.08 24.51
N GLU A 171 -0.95 -1.85 23.84
CA GLU A 171 -2.28 -2.21 24.32
C GLU A 171 -2.50 -3.74 24.31
N ASN A 172 -1.76 -4.47 23.49
CA ASN A 172 -1.82 -5.92 23.41
C ASN A 172 -0.41 -6.54 23.34
N SER A 173 0.20 -6.77 24.50
CA SER A 173 1.55 -7.37 24.57
C SER A 173 1.65 -8.80 24.04
N GLU A 174 0.52 -9.44 23.71
CA GLU A 174 0.47 -10.75 23.02
C GLU A 174 0.52 -10.61 21.49
N MET A 175 0.62 -9.39 20.93
CA MET A 175 0.76 -9.11 19.48
C MET A 175 2.09 -9.55 18.85
N MET A 176 2.81 -10.51 19.43
CA MET A 176 4.00 -11.09 18.82
C MET A 176 3.56 -12.01 17.66
N GLY A 177 3.72 -11.56 16.42
CA GLY A 177 3.43 -12.35 15.21
C GLY A 177 2.63 -11.57 14.16
N ILE A 178 2.09 -12.30 13.19
CA ILE A 178 1.24 -11.72 12.13
C ILE A 178 -0.12 -11.36 12.72
N GLN A 179 -0.53 -10.11 12.52
CA GLN A 179 -1.81 -9.59 12.97
C GLN A 179 -2.65 -9.19 11.75
N SER A 180 -3.95 -9.41 11.84
CA SER A 180 -4.92 -9.02 10.82
C SER A 180 -6.09 -8.32 11.50
N TRP A 181 -6.53 -7.22 10.90
CA TRP A 181 -7.71 -6.49 11.32
C TRP A 181 -8.70 -6.43 10.18
N GLU A 182 -9.99 -6.47 10.50
CA GLU A 182 -11.07 -6.44 9.52
C GLU A 182 -12.07 -5.32 9.82
N TYR A 183 -12.70 -4.75 8.80
CA TYR A 183 -13.80 -3.82 9.02
C TYR A 183 -14.99 -4.56 9.69
N PRO A 184 -15.64 -4.00 10.74
CA PRO A 184 -15.62 -2.61 11.20
C PRO A 184 -14.72 -2.33 12.42
N GLU A 185 -13.65 -3.09 12.65
CA GLU A 185 -12.78 -2.90 13.82
C GLU A 185 -12.20 -1.47 13.89
N PRO A 186 -12.12 -0.88 15.10
CA PRO A 186 -11.47 0.41 15.32
C PRO A 186 -10.02 0.45 14.83
N GLU A 187 -9.27 -0.63 15.05
CA GLU A 187 -7.88 -0.81 14.64
C GLU A 187 -7.75 -0.80 13.12
N PHE A 188 -8.64 -1.52 12.41
CA PHE A 188 -8.70 -1.48 10.95
C PHE A 188 -8.94 -0.06 10.44
N SER A 189 -9.94 0.61 11.01
CA SER A 189 -10.30 1.99 10.62
C SER A 189 -9.18 2.98 10.96
N ALA A 190 -8.52 2.83 12.10
CA ALA A 190 -7.39 3.65 12.49
C ALA A 190 -6.23 3.43 11.52
N LEU A 191 -5.91 2.17 11.22
CA LEU A 191 -4.79 1.83 10.35
C LEU A 191 -4.99 2.38 8.94
N LEU A 192 -6.18 2.21 8.38
CA LEU A 192 -6.53 2.78 7.08
C LEU A 192 -6.45 4.32 7.06
N GLY A 193 -6.68 4.97 8.21
CA GLY A 193 -6.57 6.42 8.39
C GLY A 193 -5.14 6.96 8.42
N THR A 194 -4.13 6.13 8.69
CA THR A 194 -2.71 6.51 8.68
C THR A 194 -2.21 6.84 7.26
N ARG A 195 -1.03 7.44 7.13
CA ARG A 195 -0.40 7.78 5.84
C ARG A 195 -0.19 6.54 4.97
N LEU A 196 0.26 5.43 5.56
CA LEU A 196 0.44 4.17 4.83
C LEU A 196 -0.90 3.53 4.47
N GLY A 197 -1.82 3.39 5.43
CA GLY A 197 -3.14 2.83 5.16
C GLY A 197 -3.90 3.65 4.10
N SER A 198 -3.79 4.98 4.15
CA SER A 198 -4.35 5.86 3.13
C SER A 198 -3.70 5.65 1.78
N THR A 199 -2.39 5.40 1.71
CA THR A 199 -1.71 5.09 0.45
C THR A 199 -2.26 3.80 -0.15
N VAL A 200 -2.50 2.77 0.65
CA VAL A 200 -3.13 1.52 0.19
C VAL A 200 -4.56 1.78 -0.28
N ALA A 201 -5.35 2.56 0.47
CA ALA A 201 -6.71 2.90 0.05
C ALA A 201 -6.73 3.68 -1.28
N TYR A 202 -5.82 4.64 -1.43
CA TYR A 202 -5.67 5.40 -2.67
C TYR A 202 -5.17 4.54 -3.82
N LEU A 203 -4.35 3.51 -3.57
CA LEU A 203 -3.96 2.55 -4.60
C LEU A 203 -5.20 1.82 -5.13
N VAL A 204 -6.05 1.30 -4.24
CA VAL A 204 -7.31 0.63 -4.63
C VAL A 204 -8.19 1.58 -5.45
N LEU A 205 -8.42 2.80 -4.96
CA LEU A 205 -9.27 3.78 -5.63
C LEU A 205 -8.70 4.24 -6.98
N CYS A 206 -7.39 4.46 -7.08
CA CYS A 206 -6.74 4.89 -8.33
C CYS A 206 -6.59 3.74 -9.34
N ALA A 207 -6.57 2.49 -8.90
CA ALA A 207 -6.51 1.32 -9.78
C ALA A 207 -7.91 0.90 -10.27
N TYR A 208 -8.87 0.74 -9.35
CA TYR A 208 -10.17 0.12 -9.61
C TYR A 208 -11.36 1.07 -9.51
N GLY A 209 -11.15 2.29 -9.03
CA GLY A 209 -12.25 3.19 -8.68
C GLY A 209 -12.93 2.71 -7.39
N GLN A 210 -14.22 3.00 -7.25
CA GLN A 210 -15.02 2.60 -6.08
C GLN A 210 -15.53 1.15 -6.17
N GLU A 211 -14.99 0.36 -7.10
CA GLU A 211 -15.29 -1.07 -7.26
C GLU A 211 -14.30 -1.86 -6.39
N LEU A 212 -14.74 -2.29 -5.22
CA LEU A 212 -13.91 -3.09 -4.31
C LEU A 212 -13.54 -4.44 -4.98
N LEU A 213 -12.25 -4.75 -5.05
CA LEU A 213 -11.81 -6.14 -5.10
C LEU A 213 -11.96 -6.71 -3.68
N HIS A 214 -12.86 -7.67 -3.52
CA HIS A 214 -13.22 -8.28 -2.23
C HIS A 214 -12.05 -8.91 -1.44
N ASP A 215 -10.83 -8.91 -1.98
CA ASP A 215 -9.70 -9.68 -1.46
C ASP A 215 -8.41 -8.87 -1.23
N ILE A 216 -8.39 -7.52 -1.35
CA ILE A 216 -7.15 -6.78 -1.02
C ILE A 216 -6.99 -6.67 0.50
N ALA A 217 -6.19 -7.58 1.07
CA ALA A 217 -5.73 -7.48 2.45
C ALA A 217 -4.40 -6.73 2.50
N ALA A 218 -4.31 -5.77 3.43
CA ALA A 218 -3.10 -5.07 3.78
C ALA A 218 -2.47 -5.75 4.99
N LEU A 219 -1.28 -6.32 4.83
CA LEU A 219 -0.52 -6.89 5.94
C LEU A 219 0.65 -5.97 6.26
N ILE A 220 0.78 -5.64 7.54
CA ILE A 220 1.87 -4.82 8.07
C ILE A 220 2.83 -5.72 8.83
N GLU A 221 4.09 -5.75 8.38
CA GLU A 221 5.22 -6.37 9.10
C GLU A 221 6.12 -5.29 9.71
#